data_AF-A0A2R4TCL8-F1
#
_entry.id   AF-A0A2R4TCL8-F1
#
_cell.length_a   1.000
_cell.length_b   1.000
_cell.length_c   1.000
_cell.angle_alpha   90.00
_cell.angle_beta   90.00
_cell.angle_gamma   90.00
#
_symmetry.space_group_name_H-M   'P 1'
#
loop_
_entity.id
_entity.type
_entity.pdbx_description
1 polymer ?
#
loop_
_entity_poly.entity_id
_entity_poly.type
_entity_poly.pdbx_seq_one_letter_code
_entity_poly.pdbx_strand_id
1 'polypeptide(L)'
;MAAPQPPGSNQSRTVPASNPLGRALMWPFVAVGLGVILIYSSFDTSAQGTPRSPQIRPAAAAPAPTKAADASAPELVLPRSAPKRLSILEIAVDAPFTELSVGASGQLDAPPPDNNNLVGWFRGGATPGERGTSIVAGHVDTKTGPAVFLLLGALKPGSRVDITREDGTVAIFTVDSVETFSKARFPNERVYADTPSPQLRLITCGGDYDRKAKDYEDNVVVFAHLDSVK
;
A
#
# COMPACT_ATOMS: atom_id res chain seq x y z
N MET A 1 -21.13 30.47 49.14
CA MET A 1 -21.20 31.92 49.43
C MET A 1 -21.73 32.60 48.18
N ALA A 2 -22.71 33.49 48.36
CA ALA A 2 -23.65 33.98 47.36
C ALA A 2 -23.07 35.07 46.43
N ALA A 3 -23.74 35.23 45.28
CA ALA A 3 -23.45 36.17 44.18
C ALA A 3 -23.71 37.66 44.53
N PRO A 4 -23.30 38.56 43.61
CA PRO A 4 -24.29 39.48 43.03
C PRO A 4 -24.29 39.51 41.50
N GLN A 5 -25.47 39.83 40.96
CA GLN A 5 -25.87 39.94 39.54
C GLN A 5 -25.72 41.39 38.98
N PRO A 6 -25.90 41.60 37.65
CA PRO A 6 -25.38 42.74 36.87
C PRO A 6 -26.42 43.86 36.60
N PRO A 7 -26.04 44.99 35.98
CA PRO A 7 -27.01 45.95 35.45
C PRO A 7 -27.25 45.84 33.93
N GLY A 8 -28.54 45.87 33.55
CA GLY A 8 -29.09 46.96 32.73
C GLY A 8 -29.15 46.81 31.20
N SER A 9 -30.28 46.27 30.75
CA SER A 9 -31.02 46.45 29.48
C SER A 9 -30.62 47.54 28.46
N ASN A 10 -30.70 47.20 27.16
CA ASN A 10 -31.51 48.00 26.24
C ASN A 10 -32.15 47.14 25.13
N GLN A 11 -33.48 47.09 25.11
CA GLN A 11 -34.27 46.52 24.03
C GLN A 11 -34.61 47.61 23.01
N SER A 12 -34.53 47.29 21.72
CA SER A 12 -35.20 48.07 20.67
C SER A 12 -35.77 47.14 19.61
N ARG A 13 -37.10 46.96 19.73
CA ARG A 13 -38.12 47.01 18.66
C ARG A 13 -38.02 46.04 17.48
N THR A 14 -38.91 45.05 17.54
CA THR A 14 -39.56 44.27 16.47
C THR A 14 -40.10 45.09 15.29
N VAL A 15 -39.97 44.56 14.07
CA VAL A 15 -41.05 44.42 13.06
C VAL A 15 -40.83 43.12 12.23
N PRO A 16 -41.87 42.30 11.95
CA PRO A 16 -41.80 41.05 11.19
C PRO A 16 -42.27 41.19 9.72
N ALA A 17 -41.90 40.24 8.84
CA ALA A 17 -42.59 39.89 7.59
C ALA A 17 -42.05 38.53 7.09
N SER A 18 -42.75 37.42 7.30
CA SER A 18 -43.73 36.78 6.39
C SER A 18 -43.14 36.15 5.10
N ASN A 19 -43.05 34.81 5.13
CA ASN A 19 -43.04 33.80 4.04
C ASN A 19 -43.95 34.18 2.83
N PRO A 20 -43.78 33.61 1.59
CA PRO A 20 -43.80 32.15 1.40
C PRO A 20 -43.14 31.51 0.14
N LEU A 21 -43.04 30.18 0.21
CA LEU A 21 -43.18 29.16 -0.85
C LEU A 21 -42.51 29.38 -2.23
N GLY A 22 -41.66 28.43 -2.62
CA GLY A 22 -41.18 28.35 -4.00
C GLY A 22 -40.45 27.07 -4.38
N ARG A 23 -41.22 25.99 -4.52
CA ARG A 23 -41.00 24.84 -5.43
C ARG A 23 -39.79 23.91 -5.22
N ALA A 24 -40.14 22.73 -4.73
CA ALA A 24 -39.48 21.46 -5.03
C ALA A 24 -39.18 21.30 -6.53
N LEU A 25 -37.97 20.81 -6.84
CA LEU A 25 -37.66 20.19 -8.12
C LEU A 25 -37.17 18.78 -7.84
N MET A 26 -38.13 17.86 -7.83
CA MET A 26 -37.90 16.42 -7.95
C MET A 26 -37.54 16.13 -9.41
N TRP A 27 -36.40 15.49 -9.64
CA TRP A 27 -36.07 14.88 -10.92
C TRP A 27 -35.98 13.36 -10.73
N PRO A 28 -36.93 12.59 -11.30
CA PRO A 28 -36.69 11.19 -11.62
C PRO A 28 -36.74 11.00 -13.13
N PHE A 29 -35.70 10.42 -13.72
CA PHE A 29 -35.84 9.71 -15.00
C PHE A 29 -35.10 8.38 -14.91
N VAL A 30 -35.89 7.36 -14.55
CA VAL A 30 -35.63 5.96 -14.88
C VAL A 30 -36.06 5.76 -16.33
N ALA A 31 -35.21 5.18 -17.17
CA ALA A 31 -35.61 4.57 -18.43
C ALA A 31 -34.84 3.26 -18.63
N VAL A 32 -35.64 2.20 -18.83
CA VAL A 32 -35.32 0.78 -19.00
C VAL A 32 -35.19 0.46 -20.48
N GLY A 33 -34.35 -0.52 -20.86
CA GLY A 33 -34.74 -1.52 -21.85
C GLY A 33 -33.86 -1.77 -23.09
N LEU A 34 -33.25 -2.97 -23.10
CA LEU A 34 -33.29 -4.01 -24.16
C LEU A 34 -32.66 -3.80 -25.55
N GLY A 35 -31.78 -4.73 -25.92
CA GLY A 35 -31.36 -5.05 -27.31
C GLY A 35 -30.46 -6.29 -27.34
N VAL A 36 -31.02 -7.50 -27.18
CA VAL A 36 -31.39 -8.49 -28.24
C VAL A 36 -30.19 -9.28 -28.81
N ILE A 37 -30.33 -10.59 -28.62
CA ILE A 37 -29.52 -11.75 -29.02
C ILE A 37 -29.70 -12.05 -30.53
N LEU A 38 -28.81 -12.89 -31.08
CA LEU A 38 -28.91 -13.75 -32.29
C LEU A 38 -28.15 -13.17 -33.51
N ILE A 39 -27.38 -13.89 -34.35
CA ILE A 39 -27.63 -15.17 -35.04
C ILE A 39 -26.31 -15.79 -35.57
N TYR A 40 -26.13 -17.08 -35.27
CA TYR A 40 -25.62 -18.21 -36.08
C TYR A 40 -24.34 -18.14 -36.93
N SER A 41 -23.40 -18.99 -36.50
CA SER A 41 -22.73 -20.07 -37.23
C SER A 41 -23.23 -20.35 -38.66
N SER A 42 -22.31 -20.28 -39.63
CA SER A 42 -22.42 -21.00 -40.90
C SER A 42 -21.36 -22.09 -40.95
N PHE A 43 -21.85 -23.32 -41.07
CA PHE A 43 -21.13 -24.47 -41.58
C PHE A 43 -20.76 -24.21 -43.04
N ASP A 44 -19.56 -24.62 -43.45
CA ASP A 44 -19.46 -25.24 -44.77
C ASP A 44 -18.49 -26.42 -44.73
N THR A 45 -18.98 -27.51 -45.29
CA THR A 45 -18.43 -28.86 -45.30
C THR A 45 -18.03 -29.14 -46.74
N SER A 46 -16.77 -29.52 -46.95
CA SER A 46 -16.30 -30.27 -48.13
C SER A 46 -14.85 -30.67 -47.85
N ALA A 47 -14.32 -31.84 -48.18
CA ALA A 47 -14.84 -33.11 -48.63
C ALA A 47 -13.66 -34.09 -48.45
N GLN A 48 -13.95 -35.38 -48.32
CA GLN A 48 -12.96 -36.44 -48.13
C GLN A 48 -11.97 -36.56 -49.30
N GLY A 49 -10.72 -36.85 -48.97
CA GLY A 49 -9.70 -37.35 -49.90
C GLY A 49 -8.48 -37.87 -49.16
N THR A 50 -8.38 -39.19 -49.01
CA THR A 50 -7.15 -39.91 -48.65
C THR A 50 -7.03 -41.12 -49.59
N PRO A 51 -5.86 -41.78 -49.77
CA PRO A 51 -4.50 -41.44 -49.33
C PRO A 51 -3.44 -41.63 -50.46
N ARG A 52 -2.26 -41.01 -50.33
CA ARG A 52 -1.01 -41.53 -50.91
C ARG A 52 0.16 -41.23 -49.99
N SER A 53 0.70 -42.29 -49.38
CA SER A 53 1.99 -42.27 -48.70
C SER A 53 3.13 -42.25 -49.73
N PRO A 54 4.13 -41.38 -49.56
CA PRO A 54 5.49 -41.66 -49.96
C PRO A 54 6.31 -42.07 -48.72
N GLN A 55 6.91 -43.25 -48.76
CA GLN A 55 7.99 -43.62 -47.86
C GLN A 55 9.19 -42.70 -48.12
N ILE A 56 9.68 -42.00 -47.10
CA ILE A 56 11.01 -41.36 -47.11
C ILE A 56 11.74 -41.76 -45.82
N ARG A 57 13.02 -42.10 -46.04
CA ARG A 57 14.02 -42.78 -45.21
C ARG A 57 14.22 -42.20 -43.80
N PRO A 58 14.74 -42.99 -42.82
CA PRO A 58 15.12 -42.46 -41.52
C PRO A 58 16.31 -41.51 -41.68
N ALA A 59 16.07 -40.22 -41.43
CA ALA A 59 17.14 -39.25 -41.23
C ALA A 59 17.75 -39.50 -39.85
N ALA A 60 19.06 -39.67 -39.80
CA ALA A 60 19.83 -39.76 -38.58
C ALA A 60 19.52 -38.55 -37.68
N ALA A 61 19.09 -38.82 -36.45
CA ALA A 61 18.84 -37.80 -35.45
C ALA A 61 20.15 -37.10 -35.10
N ALA A 62 20.30 -35.86 -35.55
CA ALA A 62 21.28 -34.94 -34.98
C ALA A 62 20.90 -34.69 -33.51
N PRO A 63 21.85 -34.72 -32.56
CA PRO A 63 21.54 -34.36 -31.19
C PRO A 63 21.07 -32.90 -31.18
N ALA A 64 19.84 -32.68 -30.70
CA ALA A 64 19.34 -31.34 -30.43
C ALA A 64 20.32 -30.64 -29.47
N PRO A 65 20.62 -29.35 -29.66
CA PRO A 65 21.44 -28.62 -28.72
C PRO A 65 20.73 -28.67 -27.36
N THR A 66 21.42 -29.25 -26.37
CA THR A 66 21.04 -29.19 -24.96
C THR A 66 20.68 -27.75 -24.65
N LYS A 67 19.41 -27.53 -24.29
CA LYS A 67 18.88 -26.28 -23.75
C LYS A 67 19.89 -25.82 -22.69
N ALA A 68 20.63 -24.76 -23.00
CA ALA A 68 21.55 -24.14 -22.07
C ALA A 68 20.78 -23.88 -20.77
N ALA A 69 21.39 -24.28 -19.66
CA ALA A 69 20.86 -24.08 -18.33
C ALA A 69 20.29 -22.68 -18.19
N ASP A 70 19.09 -22.57 -17.61
CA ASP A 70 18.50 -21.30 -17.20
C ASP A 70 19.56 -20.53 -16.40
N ALA A 71 20.15 -19.54 -17.06
CA ALA A 71 20.94 -18.52 -16.38
C ALA A 71 19.92 -17.67 -15.63
N SER A 72 19.59 -18.10 -14.41
CA SER A 72 18.80 -17.31 -13.47
C SER A 72 19.44 -15.93 -13.40
N ALA A 73 18.68 -14.89 -13.75
CA ALA A 73 19.17 -13.52 -13.64
C ALA A 73 19.72 -13.30 -12.23
N PRO A 74 20.85 -12.59 -12.06
CA PRO A 74 21.40 -12.34 -10.75
C PRO A 74 20.34 -11.70 -9.86
N GLU A 75 20.10 -12.30 -8.69
CA GLU A 75 19.17 -11.76 -7.70
C GLU A 75 19.68 -10.38 -7.27
N LEU A 76 18.86 -9.35 -7.45
CA LEU A 76 19.19 -7.99 -7.08
C LEU A 76 19.25 -7.89 -5.56
N VAL A 77 20.46 -7.80 -5.00
CA VAL A 77 20.73 -7.69 -3.56
C VAL A 77 21.83 -6.66 -3.34
N LEU A 78 21.63 -5.77 -2.37
CA LEU A 78 22.58 -4.71 -2.04
C LEU A 78 23.38 -5.02 -0.77
N PRO A 79 24.64 -4.55 -0.68
CA PRO A 79 25.39 -4.57 0.58
C PRO A 79 24.67 -3.77 1.67
N ARG A 80 24.93 -4.02 2.95
CA ARG A 80 24.30 -3.28 4.05
C ARG A 80 24.57 -1.77 3.98
N SER A 81 23.54 -0.93 4.06
CA SER A 81 23.65 0.54 4.17
C SER A 81 22.38 1.12 4.76
N ALA A 82 22.50 1.95 5.81
CA ALA A 82 21.33 2.49 6.51
C ALA A 82 20.49 3.43 5.61
N PRO A 83 19.18 3.54 5.85
CA PRO A 83 18.34 4.46 5.10
C PRO A 83 18.50 5.90 5.60
N LYS A 84 18.41 6.86 4.66
CA LYS A 84 18.42 8.31 4.93
C LYS A 84 17.09 8.97 4.65
N ARG A 85 16.41 8.56 3.58
CA ARG A 85 15.19 9.24 3.12
C ARG A 85 14.22 8.30 2.43
N LEU A 86 12.95 8.43 2.77
CA LEU A 86 11.84 7.69 2.15
C LEU A 86 11.07 8.63 1.24
N SER A 87 10.80 8.21 0.01
CA SER A 87 9.93 8.93 -0.92
C SER A 87 8.88 8.01 -1.52
N ILE A 88 7.62 8.44 -1.45
CA ILE A 88 6.48 7.76 -2.07
C ILE A 88 5.60 8.83 -2.70
N LEU A 89 5.87 9.12 -3.97
CA LEU A 89 5.27 10.26 -4.68
C LEU A 89 3.74 10.19 -4.74
N GLU A 90 3.17 8.98 -4.94
CA GLU A 90 1.73 8.76 -5.07
C GLU A 90 0.93 9.26 -3.86
N ILE A 91 1.53 9.22 -2.68
CA ILE A 91 0.92 9.65 -1.41
C ILE A 91 1.63 10.86 -0.80
N ALA A 92 2.44 11.56 -1.59
CA ALA A 92 3.21 12.75 -1.20
C ALA A 92 4.10 12.57 0.06
N VAL A 93 4.63 11.36 0.26
CA VAL A 93 5.59 11.09 1.35
C VAL A 93 6.99 11.50 0.91
N ASP A 94 7.64 12.30 1.75
CA ASP A 94 9.04 12.66 1.63
C ASP A 94 9.63 12.90 3.03
N ALA A 95 10.20 11.85 3.62
CA ALA A 95 10.46 11.78 5.06
C ALA A 95 11.90 11.34 5.41
N PRO A 96 12.52 11.95 6.44
CA PRO A 96 13.75 11.45 7.05
C PRO A 96 13.51 10.17 7.86
N PHE A 97 14.59 9.46 8.13
CA PHE A 97 14.59 8.28 9.00
C PHE A 97 15.10 8.58 10.42
N THR A 98 14.58 7.82 11.38
CA THR A 98 15.20 7.55 12.68
C THR A 98 15.44 6.06 12.85
N GLU A 99 16.26 5.66 13.83
CA GLU A 99 16.45 4.26 14.18
C GLU A 99 15.37 3.82 15.19
N LEU A 100 14.83 2.62 14.98
CA LEU A 100 13.92 1.95 15.91
C LEU A 100 14.58 0.70 16.49
N SER A 101 14.17 0.39 17.71
CA SER A 101 14.53 -0.80 18.46
C SER A 101 13.28 -1.55 18.91
N VAL A 102 13.48 -2.79 19.37
CA VAL A 102 12.46 -3.49 20.13
C VAL A 102 12.52 -3.01 21.58
N GLY A 103 11.41 -2.48 22.09
CA GLY A 103 11.29 -2.02 23.45
C GLY A 103 11.20 -3.17 24.46
N ALA A 104 11.15 -2.83 25.76
CA ALA A 104 11.10 -3.82 26.84
C ALA A 104 9.87 -4.75 26.80
N SER A 105 8.79 -4.35 26.10
CA SER A 105 7.59 -5.15 25.87
C SER A 105 7.77 -6.22 24.79
N GLY A 106 8.92 -6.26 24.11
CA GLY A 106 9.16 -7.16 22.98
C GLY A 106 8.51 -6.70 21.67
N GLN A 107 7.99 -5.47 21.62
CA GLN A 107 7.40 -4.88 20.41
C GLN A 107 8.35 -3.85 19.79
N LEU A 108 8.24 -3.67 18.47
CA LEU A 108 8.94 -2.59 17.78
C LEU A 108 8.43 -1.24 18.29
N ASP A 109 9.34 -0.39 18.76
CA ASP A 109 9.00 0.97 19.18
C ASP A 109 8.54 1.79 17.96
N ALA A 110 7.52 2.63 18.13
CA ALA A 110 7.13 3.58 17.10
C ALA A 110 8.08 4.80 17.09
N PRO A 111 8.16 5.56 15.98
CA PRO A 111 8.88 6.83 15.97
C PRO A 111 8.36 7.82 17.03
N PRO A 112 9.14 8.85 17.42
CA PRO A 112 8.68 9.90 18.33
C PRO A 112 7.30 10.49 17.93
N PRO A 113 6.32 10.56 18.84
CA PRO A 113 4.94 10.94 18.52
C PRO A 113 4.73 12.45 18.31
N ASP A 114 5.76 13.26 18.53
CA ASP A 114 5.75 14.72 18.35
C ASP A 114 6.25 15.16 16.97
N ASN A 115 6.73 14.23 16.14
CA ASN A 115 7.16 14.50 14.78
C ASN A 115 6.21 13.85 13.76
N ASN A 116 5.49 14.69 13.02
CA ASN A 116 4.51 14.24 12.03
C ASN A 116 5.14 13.84 10.68
N ASN A 117 6.39 14.19 10.39
CA ASN A 117 7.09 13.81 9.16
C ASN A 117 8.37 13.02 9.48
N LEU A 118 8.22 11.86 10.12
CA LEU A 118 9.33 11.00 10.49
C LEU A 118 8.93 9.54 10.36
N VAL A 119 9.77 8.76 9.68
CA VAL A 119 9.69 7.30 9.68
C VAL A 119 10.83 6.73 10.49
N GLY A 120 10.63 5.55 11.04
CA GLY A 120 11.65 4.82 11.77
C GLY A 120 11.94 3.48 11.10
N TRP A 121 13.21 3.12 10.98
CA TRP A 121 13.65 1.83 10.49
C TRP A 121 14.09 0.93 11.65
N PHE A 122 13.66 -0.32 11.66
CA PHE A 122 14.13 -1.29 12.65
C PHE A 122 15.59 -1.67 12.41
N ARG A 123 16.49 -1.12 13.22
CA ARG A 123 17.94 -1.26 13.04
C ARG A 123 18.46 -2.70 13.16
N GLY A 124 17.75 -3.53 13.92
CA GLY A 124 18.08 -4.93 14.13
C GLY A 124 17.81 -5.82 12.92
N GLY A 125 17.07 -5.33 11.91
CA GLY A 125 16.73 -6.07 10.70
C GLY A 125 17.64 -5.79 9.50
N ALA A 126 17.19 -6.23 8.33
CA ALA A 126 17.84 -5.94 7.06
C ALA A 126 17.74 -4.44 6.72
N THR A 127 18.82 -3.89 6.19
CA THR A 127 18.77 -2.56 5.59
C THR A 127 18.01 -2.60 4.26
N PRO A 128 17.36 -1.50 3.83
CA PRO A 128 16.63 -1.49 2.56
C PRO A 128 17.52 -1.92 1.38
N GLY A 129 17.14 -3.02 0.74
CA GLY A 129 17.83 -3.62 -0.41
C GLY A 129 18.81 -4.75 -0.04
N GLU A 130 19.13 -4.93 1.24
CA GLU A 130 19.82 -6.12 1.74
C GLU A 130 18.89 -7.32 1.71
N ARG A 131 19.44 -8.53 1.57
CA ARG A 131 18.67 -9.77 1.70
C ARG A 131 17.99 -9.81 3.07
N GLY A 132 16.70 -10.12 3.09
CA GLY A 132 15.91 -10.14 4.32
C GLY A 132 14.79 -9.11 4.29
N THR A 133 14.14 -8.94 5.43
CA THR A 133 12.98 -8.04 5.56
C THR A 133 13.39 -6.74 6.22
N SER A 134 13.26 -5.63 5.51
CA SER A 134 13.42 -4.28 6.06
C SER A 134 12.09 -3.76 6.59
N ILE A 135 12.04 -3.40 7.88
CA ILE A 135 10.84 -2.91 8.55
C ILE A 135 10.93 -1.41 8.76
N VAL A 136 9.93 -0.67 8.29
CA VAL A 136 9.80 0.77 8.47
C VAL A 136 8.43 1.09 9.05
N ALA A 137 8.40 1.83 10.16
CA ALA A 137 7.17 2.25 10.82
C ALA A 137 7.02 3.77 10.78
N GLY A 138 5.77 4.24 10.75
CA GLY A 138 5.44 5.66 10.78
C GLY A 138 4.03 5.89 11.31
N HIS A 139 3.80 7.06 11.87
CA HIS A 139 2.50 7.42 12.43
C HIS A 139 1.46 7.70 11.34
N VAL A 140 0.20 7.34 11.62
CA VAL A 140 -0.97 7.73 10.81
C VAL A 140 -1.36 9.18 11.15
N ASP A 141 -1.30 9.53 12.43
CA ASP A 141 -1.51 10.85 12.98
C ASP A 141 -0.68 11.09 14.25
N THR A 142 -0.66 12.33 14.70
CA THR A 142 -0.15 12.74 16.00
C THR A 142 -1.23 13.56 16.71
N LYS A 143 -0.93 14.00 17.94
CA LYS A 143 -1.80 14.92 18.68
C LYS A 143 -2.06 16.25 17.97
N THR A 144 -1.24 16.61 16.98
CA THR A 144 -1.34 17.89 16.25
C THR A 144 -1.98 17.74 14.86
N GLY A 145 -2.24 16.52 14.39
CA GLY A 145 -2.91 16.27 13.12
C GLY A 145 -2.33 15.06 12.37
N PRO A 146 -2.64 14.93 11.07
CA PRO A 146 -2.12 13.85 10.24
C PRO A 146 -0.60 13.75 10.24
N ALA A 147 -0.09 12.53 10.06
CA ALA A 147 1.33 12.22 10.03
C ALA A 147 1.75 11.51 8.73
N VAL A 148 3.03 11.14 8.65
CA VAL A 148 3.72 10.68 7.45
C VAL A 148 3.00 9.55 6.72
N PHE A 149 2.34 8.65 7.45
CA PHE A 149 1.68 7.47 6.87
C PHE A 149 0.15 7.56 6.90
N LEU A 150 -0.42 8.77 7.03
CA LEU A 150 -1.88 8.98 6.93
C LEU A 150 -2.49 8.25 5.72
N LEU A 151 -1.84 8.35 4.56
CA LEU A 151 -2.33 7.83 3.29
C LEU A 151 -1.68 6.49 2.89
N LEU A 152 -0.99 5.80 3.80
CA LEU A 152 -0.29 4.56 3.47
C LEU A 152 -1.25 3.48 2.93
N GLY A 153 -2.47 3.41 3.48
CA GLY A 153 -3.52 2.51 3.02
C GLY A 153 -4.08 2.81 1.63
N ALA A 154 -3.74 3.95 1.03
CA ALA A 154 -4.19 4.32 -0.31
C ALA A 154 -3.28 3.81 -1.44
N LEU A 155 -2.10 3.26 -1.10
CA LEU A 155 -1.20 2.63 -2.06
C LEU A 155 -1.84 1.40 -2.71
N LYS A 156 -1.33 1.04 -3.89
CA LYS A 156 -1.83 -0.07 -4.68
C LYS A 156 -0.68 -1.00 -5.07
N PRO A 157 -0.97 -2.27 -5.41
CA PRO A 157 0.01 -3.10 -6.10
C PRO A 157 0.57 -2.36 -7.33
N GLY A 158 1.89 -2.33 -7.47
CA GLY A 158 2.59 -1.56 -8.50
C GLY A 158 3.01 -0.14 -8.09
N SER A 159 2.53 0.40 -6.95
CA SER A 159 3.02 1.67 -6.41
C SER A 159 4.51 1.58 -6.10
N ARG A 160 5.23 2.68 -6.31
CA ARG A 160 6.69 2.73 -6.17
C ARG A 160 7.10 3.41 -4.87
N VAL A 161 8.09 2.81 -4.20
CA VAL A 161 8.69 3.31 -2.95
C VAL A 161 10.19 3.45 -3.15
N ASP A 162 10.71 4.67 -3.00
CA ASP A 162 12.13 4.97 -3.17
C ASP A 162 12.77 5.20 -1.79
N ILE A 163 13.85 4.49 -1.49
CA ILE A 163 14.63 4.68 -0.27
C ILE A 163 16.06 5.09 -0.64
N THR A 164 16.42 6.33 -0.32
CA THR A 164 17.81 6.81 -0.41
C THR A 164 18.60 6.27 0.78
N ARG A 165 19.77 5.69 0.50
CA ARG A 165 20.63 5.01 1.48
C ARG A 165 21.87 5.84 1.80
N GLU A 166 22.61 5.48 2.84
CA GLU A 166 23.79 6.25 3.24
C GLU A 166 24.92 6.24 2.20
N ASP A 167 25.03 5.13 1.47
CA ASP A 167 26.00 4.90 0.40
C ASP A 167 25.70 5.68 -0.90
N GLY A 168 24.61 6.46 -0.91
CA GLY A 168 24.19 7.28 -2.05
C GLY A 168 23.34 6.55 -3.08
N THR A 169 23.14 5.23 -2.95
CA THR A 169 22.25 4.47 -3.82
C THR A 169 20.78 4.69 -3.42
N VAL A 170 19.89 4.54 -4.40
CA VAL A 170 18.44 4.54 -4.16
C VAL A 170 17.90 3.14 -4.44
N ALA A 171 17.43 2.46 -3.40
CA ALA A 171 16.69 1.20 -3.53
C ALA A 171 15.24 1.51 -3.89
N ILE A 172 14.76 0.90 -4.97
CA ILE A 172 13.42 1.12 -5.51
C ILE A 172 12.61 -0.15 -5.30
N PHE A 173 11.52 -0.02 -4.56
CA PHE A 173 10.62 -1.12 -4.25
C PHE A 173 9.29 -0.95 -4.99
N THR A 174 8.72 -2.07 -5.42
CA THR A 174 7.38 -2.14 -5.99
C THR A 174 6.45 -2.78 -4.96
N VAL A 175 5.34 -2.11 -4.65
CA VAL A 175 4.31 -2.62 -3.74
C VAL A 175 3.65 -3.87 -4.33
N ASP A 176 3.58 -4.93 -3.54
CA ASP A 176 2.90 -6.19 -3.84
C ASP A 176 1.45 -6.17 -3.34
N SER A 177 1.27 -5.76 -2.09
CA SER A 177 -0.04 -5.69 -1.43
C SER A 177 -0.07 -4.64 -0.32
N VAL A 178 -1.28 -4.18 -0.01
CA VAL A 178 -1.59 -3.37 1.16
C VAL A 178 -2.66 -4.10 1.94
N GLU A 179 -2.35 -4.48 3.17
CA GLU A 179 -3.21 -5.33 3.99
C GLU A 179 -3.44 -4.71 5.36
N THR A 180 -4.63 -4.88 5.91
CA THR A 180 -5.00 -4.41 7.24
C THR A 180 -5.14 -5.61 8.18
N PHE A 181 -4.48 -5.54 9.34
CA PHE A 181 -4.52 -6.59 10.35
C PHE A 181 -4.91 -6.01 11.70
N SER A 182 -5.87 -6.64 12.37
CA SER A 182 -6.16 -6.35 13.76
C SER A 182 -4.95 -6.61 14.64
N LYS A 183 -4.66 -5.66 15.54
CA LYS A 183 -3.54 -5.78 16.50
C LYS A 183 -3.68 -7.02 17.39
N ALA A 184 -4.91 -7.45 17.69
CA ALA A 184 -5.18 -8.64 18.49
C ALA A 184 -4.81 -9.95 17.77
N ARG A 185 -4.73 -9.95 16.44
CA ARG A 185 -4.42 -11.12 15.61
C ARG A 185 -3.33 -10.81 14.59
N PHE A 186 -2.40 -9.94 14.95
CA PHE A 186 -1.37 -9.47 14.06
C PHE A 186 -0.43 -10.62 13.65
N PRO A 187 -0.22 -10.88 12.35
CA PRO A 187 0.57 -12.02 11.89
C PRO A 187 2.07 -11.73 11.97
N ASN A 188 2.62 -11.72 13.18
CA ASN A 188 4.02 -11.36 13.48
C ASN A 188 5.02 -12.09 12.57
N GLU A 189 4.88 -13.40 12.41
CA GLU A 189 5.80 -14.19 11.57
C GLU A 189 5.82 -13.69 10.12
N ARG A 190 4.65 -13.45 9.52
CA ARG A 190 4.56 -13.02 8.12
C ARG A 190 5.11 -11.61 7.91
N VAL A 191 4.94 -10.74 8.90
CA VAL A 191 5.35 -9.33 8.80
C VAL A 191 6.83 -9.17 9.14
N TYR A 192 7.30 -9.80 10.21
CA TYR A 192 8.62 -9.53 10.78
C TYR A 192 9.68 -10.58 10.46
N ALA A 193 9.32 -11.79 10.02
CA ALA A 193 10.34 -12.79 9.68
C ALA A 193 11.20 -12.34 8.49
N ASP A 194 12.45 -12.79 8.50
CA ASP A 194 13.36 -12.61 7.39
C ASP A 194 12.93 -13.42 6.17
N THR A 195 13.41 -12.95 5.01
CA THR A 195 13.08 -13.51 3.71
C THR A 195 14.34 -13.78 2.90
N PRO A 196 14.32 -14.72 1.92
CA PRO A 196 15.50 -15.05 1.13
C PRO A 196 15.86 -13.97 0.09
N SER A 197 14.97 -13.01 -0.16
CA SER A 197 15.12 -11.89 -1.09
C SER A 197 14.98 -10.55 -0.35
N PRO A 198 15.41 -9.41 -0.93
CA PRO A 198 15.21 -8.10 -0.31
C PRO A 198 13.73 -7.67 -0.34
N GLN A 199 13.15 -7.55 0.85
CA GLN A 199 11.74 -7.23 1.05
C GLN A 199 11.60 -6.00 1.95
N LEU A 200 10.53 -5.24 1.76
CA LEU A 200 10.18 -4.06 2.54
C LEU A 200 8.80 -4.26 3.17
N ARG A 201 8.67 -3.80 4.42
CA ARG A 201 7.39 -3.61 5.12
C ARG A 201 7.27 -2.17 5.56
N LEU A 202 6.22 -1.49 5.13
CA LEU A 202 5.82 -0.19 5.69
C LEU A 202 4.63 -0.42 6.61
N ILE A 203 4.69 0.07 7.83
CA ILE A 203 3.69 -0.21 8.87
C ILE A 203 3.18 1.10 9.46
N THR A 204 1.86 1.21 9.58
CA THR A 204 1.21 2.30 10.34
C THR A 204 -0.01 1.80 11.10
N CYS A 205 -0.48 2.59 12.06
CA CYS A 205 -1.75 2.33 12.75
C CYS A 205 -2.94 2.57 11.79
N GLY A 206 -4.03 1.85 11.98
CA GLY A 206 -5.24 2.01 11.17
C GLY A 206 -6.49 1.42 11.82
N GLY A 207 -7.57 1.35 11.05
CA GLY A 207 -8.87 0.93 11.58
C GLY A 207 -9.49 1.99 12.50
N ASP A 208 -10.45 1.57 13.31
CA ASP A 208 -11.14 2.45 14.25
C ASP A 208 -10.22 2.85 15.41
N TYR A 209 -10.43 4.07 15.92
CA TYR A 209 -9.71 4.57 17.09
C TYR A 209 -10.50 4.29 18.37
N ASP A 210 -9.96 3.43 19.23
CA ASP A 210 -10.50 3.20 20.57
C ASP A 210 -10.06 4.33 21.50
N ARG A 211 -11.01 5.22 21.85
CA ARG A 211 -10.79 6.35 22.76
C ARG A 211 -10.46 5.94 24.19
N LYS A 212 -10.87 4.75 24.64
CA LYS A 212 -10.58 4.25 25.99
C LYS A 212 -9.15 3.73 26.05
N ALA A 213 -8.74 2.90 25.09
CA ALA A 213 -7.37 2.43 24.97
C ALA A 213 -6.40 3.52 24.49
N LYS A 214 -6.93 4.58 23.87
CA LYS A 214 -6.18 5.64 23.17
C LYS A 214 -5.29 5.09 22.07
N ASP A 215 -5.78 4.08 21.38
CA ASP A 215 -5.04 3.38 20.34
C ASP A 215 -5.95 2.99 19.18
N TYR A 216 -5.34 2.79 18.03
CA TYR A 216 -5.97 2.23 16.84
C TYR A 216 -6.12 0.71 16.97
N GLU A 217 -7.22 0.14 16.49
CA GLU A 217 -7.49 -1.30 16.61
C GLU A 217 -6.69 -2.16 15.62
N ASP A 218 -6.27 -1.57 14.50
CA ASP A 218 -5.58 -2.27 13.41
C ASP A 218 -4.21 -1.65 13.09
N ASN A 219 -3.45 -2.38 12.28
CA ASN A 219 -2.29 -1.88 11.57
C ASN A 219 -2.50 -2.08 10.06
N VAL A 220 -2.05 -1.11 9.27
CA VAL A 220 -1.89 -1.24 7.82
C VAL A 220 -0.45 -1.62 7.53
N VAL A 221 -0.27 -2.67 6.72
CA VAL A 221 1.04 -3.18 6.31
C VAL A 221 1.11 -3.20 4.80
N VAL A 222 2.11 -2.50 4.26
CA VAL A 222 2.48 -2.57 2.85
C VAL A 222 3.57 -3.61 2.70
N PHE A 223 3.37 -4.56 1.79
CA PHE A 223 4.37 -5.54 1.37
C PHE A 223 4.96 -5.08 0.04
N ALA A 224 6.28 -5.05 -0.08
CA ALA A 224 6.95 -4.66 -1.32
C ALA A 224 8.27 -5.41 -1.49
N HIS A 225 8.65 -5.68 -2.73
CA HIS A 225 9.93 -6.29 -3.09
C HIS A 225 10.85 -5.27 -3.76
N LEU A 226 12.17 -5.49 -3.65
CA LEU A 226 13.14 -4.69 -4.38
C LEU A 226 13.02 -4.97 -5.89
N ASP A 227 12.77 -3.93 -6.66
CA ASP A 227 12.58 -3.97 -8.12
C ASP A 227 13.85 -3.52 -8.85
N SER A 228 14.42 -2.38 -8.44
CA SER A 228 15.54 -1.76 -9.14
C SER A 228 16.39 -0.87 -8.21
N VAL A 229 17.51 -0.37 -8.74
CA VAL A 229 18.43 0.53 -8.04
C VAL A 229 18.81 1.67 -8.96
N LYS A 230 18.99 2.86 -8.38
CA LYS A 230 19.51 4.05 -9.04
C LYS A 230 20.77 4.56 -8.36
#